data_AF-A0A959Z512-F1
#
_entry.id   AF-A0A959Z512-F1
#
_cell.length_a   1.000
_cell.length_b   1.000
_cell.length_c   1.000
_cell.angle_alpha   90.00
_cell.angle_beta   90.00
_cell.angle_gamma   90.00
#
_symmetry.space_group_name_H-M   'P 1'
#
loop_
_entity.id
_entity.type
_entity.pdbx_description
1 polymer ?
#
loop_
_entity_poly.entity_id
_entity_poly.type
_entity_poly.pdbx_seq_one_letter_code
_entity_poly.pdbx_strand_id
1 'polypeptide(L)'
;LPPLAASWSTGAPSSRPAHVFLMGRLIDSGVLPELLQERCPGSGWELCAWKDSLPNNSQDFLWNPESPVYAMGGWAATRQEYGLIVKEALTTPGLTQRFISNTLAGTVRQLTDLHIGNGLLGTWYASPESPPFHQIEKHVPHELSAFRSSVMNRDEMRARSVLRLADMLLWLGWLLTAGALVAIAARWDRLAVNMRILVLAALMALVANALVCAGVSTVADRFQTRMSWVLPLLVWPLAVDLLQRRQR
;
A
#
# COMPACT_ATOMS: atom_id res chain seq x y z
N LEU A 1 -14.28 24.26 -5.63
CA LEU A 1 -13.33 23.35 -4.93
C LEU A 1 -13.66 23.41 -3.44
N PRO A 2 -14.58 22.59 -2.92
CA PRO A 2 -14.83 22.61 -1.48
C PRO A 2 -13.66 21.96 -0.75
N PRO A 3 -13.31 22.44 0.46
CA PRO A 3 -12.03 22.20 1.07
C PRO A 3 -12.01 20.85 1.80
N LEU A 4 -10.93 20.10 1.57
CA LEU A 4 -10.55 18.86 2.28
C LEU A 4 -10.46 19.01 3.82
N ALA A 5 -10.57 20.23 4.36
CA ALA A 5 -10.48 20.52 5.79
C ALA A 5 -11.78 20.23 6.56
N ALA A 6 -12.95 20.16 5.91
CA ALA A 6 -14.23 20.00 6.61
C ALA A 6 -14.55 18.56 7.05
N SER A 7 -13.84 17.55 6.50
CA SER A 7 -14.06 16.15 6.87
C SER A 7 -13.34 15.72 8.16
N TRP A 8 -12.53 16.59 8.75
CA TRP A 8 -11.75 16.27 9.95
C TRP A 8 -12.38 16.82 11.24
N SER A 9 -13.24 17.85 11.16
CA SER A 9 -13.86 18.53 12.31
C SER A 9 -15.29 18.07 12.62
N THR A 10 -15.96 17.46 11.66
CA THR A 10 -17.23 16.77 11.87
C THR A 10 -16.94 15.29 11.79
N GLY A 11 -17.37 14.48 12.76
CA GLY A 11 -17.11 13.04 12.85
C GLY A 11 -17.78 12.22 11.73
N ALA A 12 -17.61 12.63 10.48
CA ALA A 12 -17.97 11.88 9.31
C ALA A 12 -17.25 10.53 9.39
N PRO A 13 -17.97 9.41 9.19
CA PRO A 13 -17.34 8.12 9.23
C PRO A 13 -16.29 8.09 8.12
N SER A 14 -15.03 8.06 8.55
CA SER A 14 -13.93 7.45 7.80
C SER A 14 -14.49 6.20 7.11
N SER A 15 -14.17 6.00 5.83
CA SER A 15 -14.74 4.91 5.01
C SER A 15 -14.86 3.63 5.83
N ARG A 16 -15.93 2.83 5.64
CA ARG A 16 -16.35 1.74 6.57
C ARG A 16 -15.23 0.92 7.27
N PRO A 17 -14.07 0.63 6.65
CA PRO A 17 -12.94 -0.06 7.29
C PRO A 17 -11.70 0.79 7.67
N ALA A 18 -11.66 2.09 7.39
CA ALA A 18 -10.42 2.87 7.45
C ALA A 18 -9.82 3.01 8.86
N HIS A 19 -10.62 2.90 9.94
CA HIS A 19 -10.09 2.88 11.30
C HIS A 19 -9.16 1.68 11.54
N VAL A 20 -9.47 0.49 11.02
CA VAL A 20 -8.63 -0.70 11.21
C VAL A 20 -7.33 -0.59 10.41
N PHE A 21 -7.39 -0.08 9.18
CA PHE A 21 -6.19 0.14 8.37
C PHE A 21 -5.26 1.19 8.98
N LEU A 22 -5.81 2.29 9.50
CA LEU A 22 -5.03 3.31 10.20
C LEU A 22 -4.43 2.76 11.49
N MET A 23 -5.15 1.94 12.24
CA MET A 23 -4.58 1.23 13.41
C MET A 23 -3.41 0.32 13.01
N GLY A 24 -3.58 -0.49 11.97
CA GLY A 24 -2.49 -1.29 11.41
C GLY A 24 -1.30 -0.41 11.01
N ARG A 25 -1.55 0.74 10.38
CA ARG A 25 -0.48 1.66 10.01
C ARG A 25 0.25 2.26 11.22
N LEU A 26 -0.48 2.56 12.30
CA LEU A 26 0.08 3.04 13.56
C LEU A 26 0.96 1.98 14.24
N ILE A 27 0.64 0.69 14.07
CA ILE A 27 1.52 -0.43 14.46
C ILE A 27 2.80 -0.41 13.63
N ASP A 28 2.68 -0.37 12.31
CA ASP A 28 3.83 -0.35 11.39
C ASP A 28 4.75 0.87 11.60
N SER A 29 4.23 1.98 12.13
CA SER A 29 5.03 3.17 12.47
C SER A 29 5.60 3.16 13.89
N GLY A 30 5.27 2.15 14.70
CA GLY A 30 5.64 2.08 16.13
C GLY A 30 4.89 3.07 17.02
N VAL A 31 3.89 3.78 16.50
CA VAL A 31 3.17 4.84 17.21
C VAL A 31 2.10 4.25 18.14
N LEU A 32 1.41 3.19 17.71
CA LEU A 32 0.39 2.55 18.55
C LEU A 32 0.97 1.94 19.83
N PRO A 33 2.07 1.16 19.79
CA PRO A 33 2.69 0.64 21.01
C PRO A 33 3.11 1.75 21.98
N GLU A 34 3.71 2.84 21.50
CA GLU A 34 4.10 4.00 22.32
C GLU A 34 2.87 4.65 22.97
N LEU A 35 1.80 4.88 22.20
CA LEU A 35 0.55 5.45 22.71
C LEU A 35 -0.09 4.57 23.80
N LEU A 36 -0.14 3.25 23.60
CA LEU A 36 -0.68 2.33 24.61
C LEU A 36 0.21 2.28 25.85
N GLN A 37 1.52 2.45 25.71
CA GLN A 37 2.42 2.57 26.85
C GLN A 37 2.12 3.79 27.72
N GLU A 38 1.81 4.93 27.09
CA GLU A 38 1.53 6.20 27.78
C GLU A 38 0.12 6.28 28.38
N ARG A 39 -0.88 5.68 27.72
CA ARG A 39 -2.30 5.87 28.06
C ARG A 39 -2.92 4.73 28.86
N CYS A 40 -2.40 3.50 28.76
CA CYS A 40 -2.97 2.36 29.47
C CYS A 40 -2.36 2.17 30.87
N PRO A 41 -3.17 1.80 31.89
CA PRO A 41 -4.61 1.49 31.81
C PRO A 41 -5.55 2.70 31.93
N GLY A 42 -5.03 3.91 32.12
CA GLY A 42 -5.82 5.11 32.45
C GLY A 42 -6.85 5.56 31.40
N SER A 43 -6.76 5.11 30.14
CA SER A 43 -7.70 5.48 29.07
C SER A 43 -9.02 4.71 29.07
N GLY A 44 -9.09 3.55 29.73
CA GLY A 44 -10.27 2.68 29.73
C GLY A 44 -10.59 2.02 28.38
N TRP A 45 -9.65 2.00 27.44
CA TRP A 45 -9.79 1.30 26.14
C TRP A 45 -9.73 -0.22 26.32
N GLU A 46 -10.60 -0.97 25.64
CA GLU A 46 -10.55 -2.43 25.64
C GLU A 46 -9.23 -2.95 25.06
N LEU A 47 -8.66 -2.22 24.08
CA LEU A 47 -7.37 -2.53 23.47
C LEU A 47 -6.21 -2.52 24.49
N CYS A 48 -6.35 -1.87 25.65
CA CYS A 48 -5.32 -1.90 26.69
C CYS A 48 -5.02 -3.32 27.19
N ALA A 49 -5.98 -4.24 27.11
CA ALA A 49 -5.77 -5.66 27.45
C ALA A 49 -4.77 -6.36 26.49
N TRP A 50 -4.54 -5.78 25.31
CA TRP A 50 -3.69 -6.32 24.25
C TRP A 50 -2.34 -5.59 24.12
N LYS A 51 -2.03 -4.65 25.02
CA LYS A 51 -0.82 -3.81 24.95
C LYS A 51 0.47 -4.61 24.77
N ASP A 52 0.62 -5.72 25.50
CA ASP A 52 1.82 -6.55 25.49
C ASP A 52 1.75 -7.72 24.49
N SER A 53 0.61 -7.92 23.84
CA SER A 53 0.34 -8.97 22.86
C SER A 53 -0.04 -8.42 21.48
N LEU A 54 0.27 -7.14 21.21
CA LEU A 54 0.02 -6.53 19.91
C LEU A 54 0.80 -7.27 18.80
N PRO A 55 0.16 -7.52 17.64
CA PRO A 55 0.87 -8.05 16.48
C PRO A 55 2.01 -7.13 16.04
N ASN A 56 3.07 -7.72 15.48
CA ASN A 56 4.28 -6.98 15.09
C ASN A 56 4.11 -6.13 13.83
N ASN A 57 3.06 -6.35 13.04
CA ASN A 57 2.83 -5.67 11.78
C ASN A 57 1.32 -5.55 11.47
N SER A 58 0.99 -4.67 10.52
CA SER A 58 -0.37 -4.42 10.07
C SER A 58 -1.04 -5.62 9.42
N GLN A 59 -0.28 -6.49 8.75
CA GLN A 59 -0.84 -7.67 8.08
C GLN A 59 -1.42 -8.65 9.10
N ASP A 60 -0.68 -8.97 10.15
CA ASP A 60 -1.15 -9.85 11.23
C ASP A 60 -2.29 -9.18 11.99
N PHE A 61 -2.20 -7.87 12.26
CA PHE A 61 -3.29 -7.14 12.92
C PHE A 61 -4.60 -7.14 12.12
N LEU A 62 -4.55 -7.04 10.80
CA LEU A 62 -5.75 -6.98 9.95
C LEU A 62 -6.34 -8.36 9.66
N TRP A 63 -5.49 -9.36 9.46
CA TRP A 63 -5.88 -10.61 8.80
C TRP A 63 -5.73 -11.84 9.68
N ASN A 64 -4.96 -11.80 10.78
CA ASN A 64 -4.90 -12.93 11.70
C ASN A 64 -6.20 -13.01 12.51
N PRO A 65 -6.93 -14.14 12.51
CA PRO A 65 -8.12 -14.34 13.34
C PRO A 65 -7.90 -14.15 14.84
N GLU A 66 -6.66 -14.32 15.33
CA GLU A 66 -6.28 -14.13 16.73
C GLU A 66 -5.93 -12.69 17.08
N SER A 67 -5.98 -11.78 16.09
CA SER A 67 -5.73 -10.36 16.33
C SER A 67 -6.80 -9.71 17.22
N PRO A 68 -6.45 -8.63 17.94
CA PRO A 68 -7.41 -7.88 18.76
C PRO A 68 -8.63 -7.42 17.97
N VAL A 69 -8.50 -7.20 16.66
CA VAL A 69 -9.62 -6.80 15.79
C VAL A 69 -10.77 -7.80 15.86
N TYR A 70 -10.49 -9.10 15.75
CA TYR A 70 -11.53 -10.13 15.76
C TYR A 70 -11.93 -10.54 17.18
N ALA A 71 -10.97 -10.56 18.12
CA ALA A 71 -11.27 -10.83 19.52
C ALA A 71 -12.22 -9.79 20.14
N MET A 72 -12.16 -8.53 19.69
CA MET A 72 -13.03 -7.43 20.11
C MET A 72 -14.33 -7.32 19.27
N GLY A 73 -14.75 -8.38 18.58
CA GLY A 73 -16.02 -8.40 17.83
C GLY A 73 -15.95 -7.91 16.39
N GLY A 74 -14.75 -7.78 15.82
CA GLY A 74 -14.53 -7.49 14.41
C GLY A 74 -14.58 -6.00 14.06
N TRP A 75 -14.49 -5.72 12.76
CA TRP A 75 -14.23 -4.36 12.25
C TRP A 75 -15.34 -3.36 12.60
N ALA A 76 -16.59 -3.81 12.72
CA ALA A 76 -17.71 -2.92 13.05
C ALA A 76 -17.71 -2.55 14.54
N ALA A 77 -17.45 -3.52 15.42
CA ALA A 77 -17.46 -3.32 16.86
C ALA A 77 -16.32 -2.38 17.32
N THR A 78 -15.13 -2.55 16.74
CA THR A 78 -13.95 -1.75 17.11
C THR A 78 -13.94 -0.32 16.56
N ARG A 79 -14.93 0.06 15.73
CA ARG A 79 -14.92 1.34 15.00
C ARG A 79 -14.80 2.56 15.91
N GLN A 80 -15.60 2.60 16.97
CA GLN A 80 -15.65 3.77 17.85
C GLN A 80 -14.34 3.93 18.62
N GLU A 81 -13.89 2.88 19.30
CA GLU A 81 -12.67 2.90 20.09
C GLU A 81 -11.43 3.19 19.23
N TYR A 82 -11.26 2.48 18.12
CA TYR A 82 -10.10 2.68 17.25
C TYR A 82 -10.10 4.05 16.59
N GLY A 83 -11.28 4.62 16.29
CA GLY A 83 -11.39 5.99 15.82
C GLY A 83 -10.86 7.01 16.84
N LEU A 84 -11.13 6.80 18.14
CA LEU A 84 -10.60 7.65 19.21
C LEU A 84 -9.08 7.48 19.35
N ILE A 85 -8.57 6.26 19.31
CA ILE A 85 -7.13 5.97 19.40
C ILE A 85 -6.37 6.59 18.21
N VAL A 86 -6.89 6.43 17.00
CA VAL A 86 -6.30 7.04 15.80
C VAL A 86 -6.29 8.56 15.92
N LYS A 87 -7.38 9.16 16.39
CA LYS A 87 -7.43 10.61 16.61
C LYS A 87 -6.36 11.04 17.62
N GLU A 88 -6.29 10.39 18.78
CA GLU A 88 -5.33 10.69 19.84
C GLU A 88 -3.88 10.58 19.33
N ALA A 89 -3.57 9.52 18.58
CA ALA A 89 -2.26 9.29 17.98
C ALA A 89 -1.85 10.41 17.01
N LEU A 90 -2.81 10.92 16.23
CA LEU A 90 -2.56 11.93 15.20
C LEU A 90 -2.67 13.37 15.71
N THR A 91 -3.20 13.59 16.92
CA THR A 91 -3.25 14.91 17.57
C THR A 91 -2.18 15.13 18.64
N THR A 92 -1.51 14.06 19.09
CA THR A 92 -0.44 14.15 20.09
C THR A 92 0.88 14.55 19.40
N PRO A 93 1.46 15.74 19.66
CA PRO A 93 2.52 16.31 18.82
C PRO A 93 3.74 15.39 18.57
N GLY A 94 4.24 14.70 19.60
CA GLY A 94 5.37 13.78 19.47
C GLY A 94 5.05 12.56 18.60
N LEU A 95 3.88 11.96 18.82
CA LEU A 95 3.40 10.81 18.06
C LEU A 95 3.08 11.17 16.60
N THR A 96 2.44 12.32 16.38
CA THR A 96 2.17 12.85 15.04
C THR A 96 3.45 13.08 14.27
N GLN A 97 4.49 13.65 14.88
CA GLN A 97 5.78 13.87 14.23
C GLN A 97 6.44 12.54 13.83
N ARG A 98 6.42 11.53 14.71
CA ARG A 98 6.92 10.18 14.38
C ARG A 98 6.11 9.53 13.25
N PHE A 99 4.79 9.68 13.28
CA PHE A 99 3.91 9.15 12.22
C PHE A 99 4.22 9.77 10.86
N ILE A 100 4.38 11.10 10.80
CA ILE A 100 4.74 11.83 9.58
C ILE A 100 6.11 11.36 9.08
N SER A 101 7.10 11.28 9.97
CA SER A 101 8.46 10.82 9.61
C SER A 101 8.43 9.40 9.03
N ASN A 102 7.72 8.47 9.67
CA ASN A 102 7.55 7.11 9.18
C ASN A 102 6.78 7.05 7.85
N THR A 103 5.80 7.92 7.64
CA THR A 103 5.05 8.04 6.38
C THR A 103 5.96 8.51 5.25
N LEU A 104 6.80 9.51 5.50
CA LEU A 104 7.78 10.00 4.51
C LEU A 104 8.82 8.93 4.18
N ALA A 105 9.39 8.28 5.19
CA ALA A 105 10.31 7.16 4.99
C ALA A 105 9.65 6.01 4.23
N GLY A 106 8.41 5.67 4.57
CA GLY A 106 7.61 4.66 3.88
C GLY A 106 7.30 5.04 2.43
N THR A 107 7.07 6.33 2.15
CA THR A 107 6.85 6.84 0.79
C THR A 107 8.07 6.60 -0.09
N VAL A 108 9.27 6.89 0.43
CA VAL A 108 10.52 6.63 -0.29
C VAL A 108 10.68 5.13 -0.56
N ARG A 109 10.45 4.28 0.44
CA ARG A 109 10.50 2.81 0.27
C ARG A 109 9.49 2.33 -0.78
N GLN A 110 8.25 2.82 -0.70
CA GLN A 110 7.18 2.43 -1.63
C GLN A 110 7.48 2.83 -3.08
N LEU A 111 8.18 3.95 -3.32
CA LEU A 111 8.60 4.36 -4.66
C LEU A 111 9.64 3.41 -5.28
N THR A 112 10.43 2.71 -4.44
CA THR A 112 11.48 1.78 -4.87
C THR A 112 11.07 0.32 -4.79
N ASP A 113 9.96 0.01 -4.12
CA ASP A 113 9.44 -1.36 -3.94
C ASP A 113 8.60 -1.77 -5.16
N LEU A 114 9.29 -2.24 -6.20
CA LEU A 114 8.74 -2.61 -7.51
C LEU A 114 9.00 -4.09 -7.78
N HIS A 115 8.34 -4.96 -7.01
CA HIS A 115 8.40 -6.40 -7.23
C HIS A 115 7.12 -6.97 -7.83
N ILE A 116 7.27 -8.01 -8.64
CA ILE A 116 6.19 -8.84 -9.16
C ILE A 116 6.20 -10.18 -8.44
N GLY A 117 5.04 -10.57 -7.93
CA GLY A 117 4.80 -11.94 -7.47
C GLY A 117 4.83 -12.13 -5.96
N ASN A 118 5.09 -11.09 -5.17
CA ASN A 118 4.97 -11.19 -3.72
C ASN A 118 3.54 -11.57 -3.33
N GLY A 119 3.42 -12.57 -2.47
CA GLY A 119 2.13 -13.10 -2.03
C GLY A 119 1.29 -13.76 -3.13
N LEU A 120 1.80 -14.02 -4.34
CA LEU A 120 1.06 -14.77 -5.37
C LEU A 120 1.26 -16.29 -5.28
N LEU A 121 2.40 -16.73 -4.74
CA LEU A 121 2.71 -18.14 -4.56
C LEU A 121 2.58 -18.52 -3.09
N GLY A 122 1.96 -19.66 -2.83
CA GLY A 122 1.89 -20.20 -1.49
C GLY A 122 0.94 -21.38 -1.39
N THR A 123 1.38 -22.43 -0.70
CA THR A 123 0.55 -23.60 -0.41
C THR A 123 -0.59 -23.28 0.55
N TRP A 124 -0.45 -22.21 1.35
CA TRP A 124 -1.48 -21.72 2.26
C TRP A 124 -2.80 -21.40 1.54
N TYR A 125 -2.76 -20.84 0.32
CA TYR A 125 -3.97 -20.53 -0.43
C TYR A 125 -4.81 -21.75 -0.82
N ALA A 126 -4.21 -22.95 -0.83
CA ALA A 126 -4.93 -24.21 -1.03
C ALA A 126 -5.54 -24.77 0.26
N SER A 127 -5.26 -24.17 1.42
CA SER A 127 -5.79 -24.57 2.72
C SER A 127 -7.22 -24.09 2.91
N PRO A 128 -8.10 -24.90 3.54
CA PRO A 128 -9.45 -24.48 3.95
C PRO A 128 -9.48 -23.24 4.85
N GLU A 129 -8.38 -22.95 5.54
CA GLU A 129 -8.25 -21.78 6.42
C GLU A 129 -8.05 -20.47 5.64
N SER A 130 -7.69 -20.55 4.35
CA SER A 130 -7.43 -19.35 3.57
C SER A 130 -8.74 -18.71 3.08
N PRO A 131 -8.84 -17.36 3.12
CA PRO A 131 -10.01 -16.67 2.60
C PRO A 131 -10.33 -17.00 1.13
N PRO A 132 -9.34 -17.10 0.20
CA PRO A 132 -9.61 -17.47 -1.18
C PRO A 132 -10.24 -18.86 -1.32
N PHE A 133 -9.74 -19.86 -0.58
CA PHE A 133 -10.32 -21.21 -0.61
C PHE A 133 -11.80 -21.18 -0.24
N HIS A 134 -12.14 -20.52 0.88
CA HIS A 134 -13.52 -20.42 1.34
C HIS A 134 -14.42 -19.76 0.28
N GLN A 135 -13.94 -18.71 -0.39
CA GLN A 135 -14.72 -18.05 -1.45
C GLN A 135 -14.96 -18.97 -2.66
N ILE A 136 -13.96 -19.73 -3.07
CA ILE A 136 -14.08 -20.69 -4.18
C ILE A 136 -15.01 -21.84 -3.80
N GLU A 137 -14.82 -22.44 -2.63
CA GLU A 137 -15.69 -23.52 -2.12
C GLU A 137 -17.16 -23.07 -2.03
N LYS A 138 -17.41 -21.85 -1.56
CA LYS A 138 -18.75 -21.32 -1.38
C LYS A 138 -19.46 -20.99 -2.70
N HIS A 139 -18.76 -20.43 -3.69
CA HIS A 139 -19.41 -19.88 -4.89
C HIS A 139 -19.21 -20.73 -6.14
N VAL A 140 -18.11 -21.48 -6.25
CA VAL A 140 -17.73 -22.29 -7.41
C VAL A 140 -17.08 -23.63 -6.99
N PRO A 141 -17.77 -24.46 -6.17
CA PRO A 141 -17.19 -25.67 -5.57
C PRO A 141 -16.65 -26.68 -6.58
N HIS A 142 -17.20 -26.73 -7.80
CA HIS A 142 -16.74 -27.62 -8.87
C HIS A 142 -15.32 -27.28 -9.37
N GLU A 143 -14.88 -26.03 -9.21
CA GLU A 143 -13.52 -25.58 -9.57
C GLU A 143 -12.50 -25.79 -8.44
N LEU A 144 -12.92 -26.25 -7.26
CA LEU A 144 -12.05 -26.32 -6.09
C LEU A 144 -10.83 -27.24 -6.31
N SER A 145 -11.02 -28.35 -7.04
CA SER A 145 -9.92 -29.24 -7.41
C SER A 145 -8.91 -28.54 -8.33
N ALA A 146 -9.39 -27.84 -9.35
CA ALA A 146 -8.56 -27.08 -10.28
C ALA A 146 -7.80 -25.96 -9.54
N PHE A 147 -8.49 -25.20 -8.69
CA PHE A 147 -7.89 -24.17 -7.84
C PHE A 147 -6.74 -24.74 -6.98
N ARG A 148 -6.99 -25.80 -6.20
CA ARG A 148 -5.95 -26.42 -5.33
C ARG A 148 -4.77 -26.96 -6.11
N SER A 149 -5.02 -27.51 -7.29
CA SER A 149 -4.00 -28.06 -8.18
C SER A 149 -3.25 -27.01 -9.00
N SER A 150 -3.65 -25.73 -8.92
CA SER A 150 -3.03 -24.68 -9.71
C SER A 150 -1.56 -24.47 -9.38
N VAL A 151 -0.80 -24.07 -10.40
CA VAL A 151 0.65 -23.84 -10.32
C VAL A 151 1.01 -22.82 -9.22
N MET A 152 0.15 -21.83 -8.97
CA MET A 152 0.34 -20.83 -7.91
C MET A 152 0.16 -21.42 -6.50
N ASN A 153 -0.86 -22.26 -6.33
CA ASN A 153 -1.18 -22.90 -5.05
C ASN A 153 -0.26 -24.07 -4.71
N ARG A 154 0.44 -24.64 -5.70
CA ARG A 154 1.46 -25.67 -5.47
C ARG A 154 2.86 -25.10 -5.27
N ASP A 155 3.02 -23.78 -5.39
CA ASP A 155 4.29 -23.08 -5.21
C ASP A 155 5.44 -23.69 -6.04
N GLU A 156 5.12 -24.06 -7.28
CA GLU A 156 6.05 -24.78 -8.13
C GLU A 156 7.22 -23.90 -8.59
N MET A 157 8.37 -24.55 -8.82
CA MET A 157 9.56 -23.88 -9.35
C MET A 157 9.30 -23.17 -10.68
N ARG A 158 8.44 -23.74 -11.55
CA ARG A 158 8.04 -23.11 -12.82
C ARG A 158 7.38 -21.76 -12.58
N ALA A 159 6.48 -21.66 -11.62
CA ALA A 159 5.80 -20.42 -11.26
C ALA A 159 6.81 -19.36 -10.78
N ARG A 160 7.70 -19.76 -9.87
CA ARG A 160 8.77 -18.90 -9.35
C ARG A 160 9.67 -18.39 -10.46
N SER A 161 10.03 -19.23 -11.42
CA SER A 161 10.87 -18.83 -12.54
C SER A 161 10.17 -17.85 -13.48
N VAL A 162 8.88 -18.03 -13.75
CA VAL A 162 8.09 -17.08 -14.55
C VAL A 162 7.98 -15.73 -13.85
N LEU A 163 7.67 -15.71 -12.55
CA LEU A 163 7.59 -14.47 -11.78
C LEU A 163 8.94 -13.76 -11.68
N ARG A 164 10.04 -14.50 -11.46
CA ARG A 164 11.40 -13.93 -11.48
C ARG A 164 11.76 -13.33 -12.83
N LEU A 165 11.42 -14.00 -13.94
CA LEU A 165 11.64 -13.45 -15.27
C LEU A 165 10.82 -12.16 -15.48
N ALA A 166 9.56 -12.15 -15.07
CA ALA A 166 8.73 -10.96 -15.13
C ALA A 166 9.32 -9.80 -14.31
N ASP A 167 9.80 -10.08 -13.11
CA ASP A 167 10.47 -9.10 -12.24
C ASP A 167 11.75 -8.54 -12.90
N MET A 168 12.59 -9.41 -13.46
CA MET A 168 13.80 -9.00 -14.20
C MET A 168 13.47 -8.10 -15.40
N LEU A 169 12.43 -8.47 -16.18
CA LEU A 169 11.99 -7.67 -17.32
C LEU A 169 11.40 -6.32 -16.89
N LEU A 170 10.70 -6.28 -15.76
CA LEU A 170 10.22 -5.03 -15.17
C LEU A 170 11.39 -4.11 -14.83
N TRP A 171 12.38 -4.59 -14.09
CA TRP A 171 13.57 -3.81 -13.72
C TRP A 171 14.39 -3.36 -14.93
N LEU A 172 14.53 -4.22 -15.95
CA LEU A 172 15.16 -3.84 -17.22
C LEU A 172 14.38 -2.72 -17.92
N GLY A 173 13.05 -2.84 -18.00
CA GLY A 173 12.19 -1.80 -18.56
C GLY A 173 12.30 -0.46 -17.82
N TRP A 174 12.40 -0.50 -16.48
CA TRP A 174 12.63 0.68 -15.65
C TRP A 174 14.01 1.29 -15.85
N LEU A 175 15.06 0.48 -15.99
CA LEU A 175 16.41 0.96 -16.29
C LEU A 175 16.45 1.71 -17.63
N LEU A 176 15.84 1.14 -18.68
CA LEU A 176 15.73 1.77 -19.99
C LEU A 176 14.90 3.06 -19.94
N THR A 177 13.78 3.04 -19.21
CA THR A 177 12.92 4.21 -19.00
C THR A 177 13.67 5.32 -18.28
N ALA A 178 14.42 4.99 -17.22
CA ALA A 178 15.23 5.96 -16.49
C ALA A 178 16.28 6.62 -17.40
N GLY A 179 16.99 5.83 -18.22
CA GLY A 179 17.93 6.35 -19.22
C GLY A 179 17.27 7.31 -20.23
N ALA A 180 16.09 6.94 -20.75
CA ALA A 180 15.33 7.78 -21.66
C ALA A 180 14.87 9.10 -20.99
N LEU A 181 14.37 9.02 -19.76
CA LEU A 181 13.92 10.19 -19.00
C LEU A 181 15.08 11.14 -18.67
N VAL A 182 16.28 10.63 -18.36
CA VAL A 182 17.48 11.46 -18.18
C VAL A 182 17.82 12.19 -19.48
N ALA A 183 17.79 11.50 -20.63
CA ALA A 183 18.05 12.10 -21.93
C ALA A 183 16.99 13.15 -22.34
N ILE A 184 15.74 12.98 -21.90
CA ILE A 184 14.64 13.93 -22.09
C ILE A 184 14.80 15.13 -21.15
N ALA A 185 15.13 14.89 -19.87
CA ALA A 185 15.34 15.93 -18.87
C ALA A 185 16.51 16.85 -19.24
N ALA A 186 17.59 16.32 -19.83
CA ALA A 186 18.67 17.13 -20.39
C ALA A 186 18.23 18.08 -21.52
N ARG A 187 17.02 17.89 -22.07
CA ARG A 187 16.42 18.70 -23.14
C ARG A 187 15.09 19.30 -22.71
N TRP A 188 14.86 19.48 -21.41
CA TRP A 188 13.60 19.93 -20.82
C TRP A 188 13.08 21.22 -21.46
N ASP A 189 13.96 22.19 -21.71
CA ASP A 189 13.60 23.49 -22.29
C ASP A 189 13.12 23.42 -23.73
N ARG A 190 13.35 22.30 -24.42
CA ARG A 190 12.84 22.06 -25.77
C ARG A 190 11.45 21.44 -25.78
N LEU A 191 11.00 20.84 -24.68
CA LEU A 191 9.67 20.22 -24.62
C LEU A 191 8.56 21.26 -24.70
N ALA A 192 7.44 20.88 -25.31
CA ALA A 192 6.19 21.62 -25.21
C ALA A 192 5.78 21.81 -23.73
N VAL A 193 5.17 22.94 -23.41
CA VAL A 193 4.62 23.19 -22.06
C VAL A 193 3.66 22.08 -21.64
N ASN A 194 2.79 21.63 -22.53
CA ASN A 194 1.85 20.53 -22.27
C ASN A 194 2.56 19.22 -21.91
N MET A 195 3.70 18.93 -22.53
CA MET A 195 4.49 17.72 -22.24
C MET A 195 5.18 17.82 -20.87
N ARG A 196 5.68 19.00 -20.51
CA ARG A 196 6.24 19.25 -19.17
C ARG A 196 5.18 19.06 -18.09
N ILE A 197 3.98 19.61 -18.30
CA ILE A 197 2.85 19.45 -17.38
C ILE A 197 2.48 17.96 -17.24
N LEU A 198 2.43 17.21 -18.34
CA LEU A 198 2.14 15.78 -18.32
C LEU A 198 3.17 15.00 -17.48
N VAL A 199 4.47 15.29 -17.63
CA VAL A 199 5.53 14.67 -16.82
C VAL A 199 5.35 15.01 -15.34
N LEU A 200 5.15 16.28 -15.01
CA LEU A 200 4.96 16.71 -13.63
C LEU A 200 3.71 16.08 -12.99
N ALA A 201 2.61 15.99 -13.75
CA ALA A 201 1.38 15.35 -13.30
C ALA A 201 1.57 13.85 -13.05
N ALA A 202 2.33 13.15 -13.91
CA ALA A 202 2.63 11.74 -13.73
C ALA A 202 3.55 11.47 -12.52
N LEU A 203 4.60 12.29 -12.34
CA LEU A 203 5.45 12.21 -11.16
C LEU A 203 4.66 12.49 -9.87
N MET A 204 3.80 13.51 -9.89
CA MET A 204 2.90 13.81 -8.79
C MET A 204 1.95 12.64 -8.49
N ALA A 205 1.39 11.99 -9.51
CA ALA A 205 0.51 10.84 -9.33
C ALA A 205 1.24 9.65 -8.69
N LEU A 206 2.49 9.38 -9.09
CA LEU A 206 3.32 8.32 -8.51
C LEU A 206 3.67 8.61 -7.04
N VAL A 207 4.06 9.84 -6.72
CA VAL A 207 4.34 10.26 -5.35
C VAL A 207 3.08 10.24 -4.50
N ALA A 208 1.94 10.70 -5.03
CA ALA A 208 0.67 10.66 -4.32
C ALA A 208 0.22 9.22 -4.04
N ASN A 209 0.36 8.30 -5.00
CA ASN A 209 0.09 6.88 -4.79
C ASN A 209 0.95 6.31 -3.64
N ALA A 210 2.26 6.55 -3.69
CA ALA A 210 3.19 6.08 -2.68
C ALA A 210 2.89 6.66 -1.30
N LEU A 211 2.59 7.96 -1.22
CA LEU A 211 2.26 8.66 0.01
C LEU A 211 0.97 8.14 0.64
N VAL A 212 -0.07 7.95 -0.16
CA VAL A 212 -1.36 7.41 0.33
C VAL A 212 -1.19 5.98 0.84
N CYS A 213 -0.48 5.13 0.10
CA CYS A 213 -0.25 3.75 0.54
C CYS A 213 0.58 3.69 1.83
N ALA A 214 1.69 4.43 1.87
CA ALA A 214 2.59 4.51 3.02
C ALA A 214 2.00 5.26 4.22
N GLY A 215 0.95 6.06 4.04
CA GLY A 215 0.32 6.82 5.12
C GLY A 215 -0.97 6.20 5.65
N VAL A 216 -1.70 5.43 4.84
CA VAL A 216 -3.05 4.94 5.20
C VAL A 216 -3.14 3.42 5.23
N SER A 217 -2.26 2.71 4.53
CA SER A 217 -2.26 1.25 4.45
C SER A 217 -0.93 0.69 4.94
N THR A 218 -0.19 0.02 4.07
CA THR A 218 1.12 -0.56 4.34
C THR A 218 2.02 -0.34 3.13
N VAL A 219 3.32 -0.51 3.30
CA VAL A 219 4.27 -0.50 2.19
C VAL A 219 4.27 -1.90 1.58
N ALA A 220 3.86 -2.02 0.33
CA ALA A 220 3.85 -3.28 -0.39
C ALA A 220 4.09 -3.07 -1.88
N ASP A 221 4.95 -3.91 -2.45
CA ASP A 221 5.30 -3.98 -3.87
C ASP A 221 4.11 -3.82 -4.82
N ARG A 222 3.01 -4.52 -4.56
CA ARG A 222 1.80 -4.49 -5.39
C ARG A 222 1.22 -3.10 -5.62
N PHE A 223 1.43 -2.14 -4.72
CA PHE A 223 0.86 -0.79 -4.86
C PHE A 223 1.61 0.04 -5.88
N GLN A 224 2.95 -0.04 -5.91
CA GLN A 224 3.75 0.70 -6.86
C GLN A 224 3.90 -0.04 -8.19
N THR A 225 3.96 -1.37 -8.17
CA THR A 225 3.98 -2.20 -9.38
C THR A 225 2.77 -1.95 -10.27
N ARG A 226 1.59 -1.61 -9.72
CA ARG A 226 0.38 -1.24 -10.50
C ARG A 226 0.48 0.09 -11.25
N MET A 227 1.36 0.99 -10.80
CA MET A 227 1.63 2.28 -11.44
C MET A 227 2.91 2.25 -12.29
N SER A 228 3.58 1.09 -12.35
CA SER A 228 4.93 0.97 -12.93
C SER A 228 5.02 1.30 -14.43
N TRP A 229 3.90 1.20 -15.15
CA TRP A 229 3.80 1.44 -16.59
C TRP A 229 3.70 2.92 -16.97
N VAL A 230 3.38 3.80 -16.01
CA VAL A 230 3.09 5.22 -16.28
C VAL A 230 4.28 5.91 -16.93
N LEU A 231 5.49 5.79 -16.36
CA LEU A 231 6.69 6.43 -16.91
C LEU A 231 7.16 5.80 -18.23
N PRO A 232 7.22 4.45 -18.38
CA PRO A 232 7.51 3.83 -19.66
C PRO A 232 6.59 4.32 -20.80
N LEU A 233 5.29 4.46 -20.54
CA LEU A 233 4.34 4.94 -21.53
C LEU A 233 4.62 6.38 -21.97
N LEU A 234 5.07 7.24 -21.06
CA LEU A 234 5.35 8.65 -21.34
C LEU A 234 6.59 8.86 -22.20
N VAL A 235 7.52 7.92 -22.25
CA VAL A 235 8.75 8.06 -23.05
C VAL A 235 8.42 8.29 -24.53
N TRP A 236 7.40 7.60 -25.07
CA TRP A 236 7.00 7.71 -26.47
C TRP A 236 6.57 9.13 -26.89
N PRO A 237 5.51 9.74 -26.31
CA PRO A 237 5.08 11.07 -26.71
C PRO A 237 6.15 12.15 -26.45
N LEU A 238 6.97 12.00 -25.40
CA LEU A 238 8.08 12.92 -25.11
C LEU A 238 9.17 12.85 -26.18
N ALA A 239 9.54 11.64 -26.62
CA ALA A 239 10.50 11.46 -27.69
C ALA A 239 10.00 12.06 -29.01
N VAL A 240 8.71 11.85 -29.33
CA VAL A 240 8.09 12.40 -30.55
C VAL A 240 8.09 13.94 -30.54
N ASP A 241 7.72 14.57 -29.42
CA ASP A 241 7.74 16.05 -29.30
C ASP A 241 9.15 16.61 -29.50
N LEU A 242 10.17 15.98 -28.91
CA LEU A 242 11.57 16.40 -29.08
C LEU A 242 12.06 16.25 -30.52
N LEU A 243 11.66 15.17 -31.22
CA LEU A 243 12.03 14.95 -32.61
C LEU A 243 11.39 15.97 -33.55
N GLN A 244 10.10 16.25 -33.38
CA GLN A 244 9.38 17.25 -34.17
C GLN A 244 9.95 18.66 -33.99
N ARG A 245 10.39 19.00 -32.77
CA ARG A 245 10.97 20.31 -32.47
C ARG A 245 12.44 20.45 -32.87
N ARG A 246 13.14 19.35 -33.13
CA ARG A 246 14.48 19.38 -33.75
C ARG A 246 14.43 19.70 -35.25
N GLN A 247 13.30 19.41 -35.90
CA GLN A 247 13.09 19.63 -37.33
C GLN A 247 12.57 21.04 -37.66
N ARG A 248 12.15 21.81 -36.65
CA ARG A 248 11.74 23.21 -36.76
C ARG A 248 12.87 24.12 -36.33
#